data_AF-A0A0T9EPE6-F1
#
_entry.id   AF-A0A0T9EPE6-F1
#
_cell.length_a   1.000
_cell.length_b   1.000
_cell.length_c   1.000
_cell.angle_alpha   90.00
_cell.angle_beta   90.00
_cell.angle_gamma   90.00
#
_symmetry.space_group_name_H-M   'P 1'
#
loop_
_entity.id
_entity.type
_entity.pdbx_description
1 polymer ?
#
loop_
_entity_poly.entity_id
_entity_poly.type
_entity_poly.pdbx_seq_one_letter_code
_entity_poly.pdbx_strand_id
1 'polypeptide(L)'
;MLELAAARPTIAPCKAEDFISEKRFDFAFSLNVMEHIDLPDEAVRRVSEVLKPGASYHFLCPNYVFPYEPHFNIPTFFTKELTCRVMRHRIEGNTGMDDPKGVWRSLNWITVPKVKRFAAKDATLTLRFHRAMLVWMLERALTDKEFAGRRAQWMVAAIRSAVKLRVHHLAGYVPATLQPIMDVRLTKR
;
A
#
# COMPACT_ATOMS: atom_id res chain seq x y z
N MET A 1 15.47 -19.87 12.53
CA MET A 1 14.53 -20.52 11.59
C MET A 1 13.19 -20.52 12.30
N LEU A 2 12.23 -19.69 11.88
CA LEU A 2 10.88 -19.73 12.46
C LEU A 2 10.21 -20.97 11.86
N GLU A 3 10.04 -22.02 12.66
CA GLU A 3 9.14 -23.11 12.33
C GLU A 3 7.72 -22.52 12.24
N LEU A 4 7.23 -22.36 11.01
CA LEU A 4 5.82 -22.07 10.78
C LEU A 4 5.04 -23.29 11.26
N ALA A 5 4.37 -23.16 12.40
CA ALA A 5 3.47 -24.18 12.91
C ALA A 5 2.52 -24.64 11.79
N ALA A 6 2.20 -25.94 11.75
CA ALA A 6 1.36 -26.59 10.73
C ALA A 6 -0.12 -26.12 10.70
N ALA A 7 -0.43 -24.96 11.31
CA ALA A 7 -1.74 -24.36 11.33
C ALA A 7 -2.11 -23.89 9.92
N ARG A 8 -3.14 -24.51 9.34
CA ARG A 8 -3.72 -24.04 8.08
C ARG A 8 -4.45 -22.72 8.32
N PRO A 9 -4.25 -21.71 7.47
CA PRO A 9 -5.02 -20.47 7.59
C PRO A 9 -6.51 -20.77 7.41
N THR A 10 -7.36 -20.15 8.23
CA THR A 10 -8.79 -20.12 7.97
C THR A 10 -9.04 -19.10 6.87
N ILE A 11 -9.65 -19.53 5.77
CA ILE A 11 -9.98 -18.66 4.64
C ILE A 11 -11.47 -18.33 4.71
N ALA A 12 -11.80 -17.04 4.81
CA ALA A 12 -13.15 -16.55 4.62
C ALA A 12 -13.34 -16.15 3.15
N PRO A 13 -14.23 -16.79 2.39
CA PRO A 13 -14.45 -16.49 0.97
C PRO A 13 -15.36 -15.27 0.81
N CYS A 14 -14.91 -14.10 1.27
CA CYS A 14 -15.63 -12.84 1.15
C CYS A 14 -14.69 -11.69 0.79
N LYS A 15 -15.25 -10.55 0.41
CA LYS A 15 -14.47 -9.31 0.29
C LYS A 15 -14.12 -8.77 1.67
N ALA A 16 -13.11 -7.89 1.74
CA ALA A 16 -12.66 -7.32 3.01
C ALA A 16 -13.72 -6.41 3.64
N GLU A 17 -14.41 -5.64 2.81
CA GLU A 17 -15.54 -4.77 3.17
C GLU A 17 -16.81 -5.54 3.60
N ASP A 18 -16.87 -6.83 3.29
CA ASP A 18 -17.99 -7.71 3.67
C ASP A 18 -17.63 -8.61 4.87
N PHE A 19 -16.39 -8.53 5.38
CA PHE A 19 -15.93 -9.43 6.43
C PHE A 19 -16.64 -9.15 7.76
N ILE A 20 -17.30 -10.18 8.29
CA ILE A 20 -17.97 -10.16 9.59
C ILE A 20 -17.50 -11.37 10.39
N SER A 21 -17.13 -11.15 11.65
CA SER A 21 -16.72 -12.22 12.55
C SER A 21 -17.00 -11.89 14.01
N GLU A 22 -17.38 -12.92 14.77
CA GLU A 22 -17.39 -12.86 16.24
C GLU A 22 -15.98 -12.96 16.83
N LYS A 23 -15.03 -13.51 16.07
CA LYS A 23 -13.63 -13.56 16.50
C LYS A 23 -13.08 -12.15 16.62
N ARG A 24 -12.13 -11.98 17.53
CA ARG A 24 -11.37 -10.74 17.70
C ARG A 24 -9.88 -11.02 17.55
N PHE A 25 -9.20 -10.14 16.83
CA PHE A 25 -7.81 -10.30 16.44
C PHE A 25 -6.92 -9.28 17.17
N ASP A 26 -5.74 -9.74 17.59
CA ASP A 26 -4.71 -8.91 18.23
C ASP A 26 -3.90 -8.10 17.21
N PHE A 27 -3.96 -8.50 15.93
CA PHE A 27 -3.27 -7.84 14.84
C PHE A 27 -3.94 -8.14 13.50
N ALA A 28 -4.02 -7.14 12.63
CA ALA A 28 -4.42 -7.29 11.24
C ALA A 28 -3.36 -6.64 10.34
N PHE A 29 -3.20 -7.14 9.12
CA PHE A 29 -2.34 -6.49 8.15
C PHE A 29 -2.78 -6.69 6.70
N SER A 30 -2.37 -5.77 5.83
CA SER A 30 -2.52 -5.94 4.39
C SER A 30 -1.39 -5.20 3.64
N LEU A 31 -0.87 -5.82 2.57
CA LEU A 31 0.27 -5.29 1.83
C LEU A 31 -0.12 -5.19 0.36
N ASN A 32 -0.22 -3.98 -0.17
CA ASN A 32 -0.68 -3.68 -1.54
C ASN A 32 -2.06 -4.31 -1.84
N VAL A 33 -2.99 -4.16 -0.90
CA VAL A 33 -4.38 -4.66 -1.01
C VAL A 33 -5.38 -3.51 -0.97
N MET A 34 -5.17 -2.51 -0.10
CA MET A 34 -6.13 -1.43 0.14
C MET A 34 -6.44 -0.59 -1.10
N GLU A 35 -5.54 -0.53 -2.08
CA GLU A 35 -5.73 0.14 -3.36
C GLU A 35 -6.65 -0.63 -4.33
N HIS A 36 -6.92 -1.91 -4.06
CA HIS A 36 -7.75 -2.79 -4.88
C HIS A 36 -9.14 -3.08 -4.28
N ILE A 37 -9.43 -2.57 -3.08
CA ILE A 37 -10.71 -2.75 -2.40
C ILE A 37 -11.76 -1.82 -3.01
N ASP A 38 -12.98 -2.31 -3.26
CA ASP A 38 -14.04 -1.49 -3.86
C ASP A 38 -14.48 -0.38 -2.89
N LEU A 39 -14.68 -0.74 -1.61
CA LEU A 39 -15.08 0.15 -0.52
C LEU A 39 -14.01 0.19 0.60
N PRO A 40 -12.90 0.93 0.41
CA PRO A 40 -11.77 0.90 1.35
C PRO A 40 -12.10 1.50 2.73
N ASP A 41 -13.08 2.39 2.82
CA ASP A 41 -13.54 2.93 4.10
C ASP A 41 -14.33 1.89 4.90
N GLU A 42 -15.18 1.13 4.22
CA GLU A 42 -15.93 0.02 4.78
C GLU A 42 -15.00 -1.11 5.22
N ALA A 43 -13.97 -1.44 4.44
CA ALA A 43 -12.96 -2.42 4.87
C ALA A 43 -12.21 -1.98 6.15
N VAL A 44 -11.86 -0.69 6.28
CA VAL A 44 -11.30 -0.15 7.54
C VAL A 44 -12.28 -0.32 8.70
N ARG A 45 -13.58 -0.08 8.47
CA ARG A 45 -14.63 -0.29 9.48
C ARG A 45 -14.71 -1.75 9.90
N ARG A 46 -14.81 -2.69 8.95
CA ARG A 46 -14.87 -4.14 9.23
C ARG A 46 -13.66 -4.64 10.01
N VAL A 47 -12.47 -4.21 9.63
CA VAL A 47 -11.25 -4.56 10.37
C VAL A 47 -11.32 -3.99 11.79
N SER A 48 -11.74 -2.74 11.97
CA SER A 48 -11.89 -2.14 13.31
C SER A 48 -12.87 -2.87 14.23
N GLU A 49 -13.95 -3.43 13.68
CA GLU A 49 -14.97 -4.19 14.43
C GLU A 49 -14.43 -5.50 14.99
N VAL A 50 -13.49 -6.11 14.28
CA VAL A 50 -12.88 -7.39 14.66
C VAL A 50 -11.54 -7.22 15.40
N LEU A 51 -11.04 -5.99 15.59
CA LEU A 51 -9.86 -5.75 16.42
C LEU A 51 -10.22 -5.73 17.92
N LYS A 52 -9.35 -6.31 18.75
CA LYS A 52 -9.41 -6.12 20.22
C LYS A 52 -8.97 -4.69 20.59
N PRO A 53 -9.40 -4.15 21.74
CA PRO A 53 -8.78 -2.95 22.32
C PRO A 53 -7.26 -3.14 22.46
N GLY A 54 -6.48 -2.12 22.09
CA GLY A 54 -5.01 -2.16 22.04
C GLY A 54 -4.41 -2.85 20.79
N ALA A 55 -5.20 -3.61 20.03
CA ALA A 55 -4.76 -4.25 18.80
C ALA A 55 -4.57 -3.22 17.66
N SER A 56 -3.80 -3.60 16.64
CA SER A 56 -3.59 -2.71 15.49
C SER A 56 -3.77 -3.37 14.14
N TYR A 57 -4.31 -2.61 13.21
CA TYR A 57 -4.27 -2.89 11.77
C TYR A 57 -3.13 -2.10 11.14
N HIS A 58 -2.21 -2.81 10.48
CA HIS A 58 -1.12 -2.21 9.72
C HIS A 58 -1.30 -2.50 8.23
N PHE A 59 -1.43 -1.47 7.40
CA PHE A 59 -1.38 -1.66 5.96
C PHE A 59 -0.38 -0.77 5.26
N LEU A 60 0.14 -1.29 4.15
CA LEU A 60 1.04 -0.59 3.24
C LEU A 60 0.46 -0.62 1.84
N CYS A 61 0.36 0.53 1.19
CA CYS A 61 -0.11 0.64 -0.20
C CYS A 61 0.41 1.91 -0.88
N PRO A 62 0.29 2.02 -2.22
CA PRO A 62 0.63 3.23 -2.96
C PRO A 62 -0.20 4.43 -2.49
N ASN A 63 0.42 5.60 -2.44
CA ASN A 63 -0.25 6.87 -2.16
C ASN A 63 -0.43 7.66 -3.46
N TYR A 64 -1.65 7.67 -4.00
CA TYR A 64 -1.95 8.27 -5.31
C TYR A 64 -1.92 9.81 -5.35
N VAL A 65 -1.54 10.48 -4.26
CA VAL A 65 -1.08 11.88 -4.33
C VAL A 65 0.26 11.95 -5.09
N PHE A 66 1.11 10.94 -4.93
CA PHE A 66 2.34 10.84 -5.69
C PHE A 66 2.03 10.36 -7.12
N PRO A 67 2.52 11.04 -8.16
CA PRO A 67 2.03 10.85 -9.53
C PRO A 67 2.66 9.63 -10.23
N TYR A 68 2.54 8.44 -9.65
CA TYR A 68 3.15 7.21 -10.15
C TYR A 68 2.32 5.97 -9.82
N GLU A 69 2.11 5.13 -10.83
CA GLU A 69 1.43 3.86 -10.73
C GLU A 69 2.46 2.71 -10.74
N PRO A 70 2.69 2.03 -9.61
CA PRO A 70 3.72 1.01 -9.50
C PRO A 70 3.45 -0.27 -10.29
N HIS A 71 2.19 -0.66 -10.52
CA HIS A 71 1.84 -1.90 -11.22
C HIS A 71 2.23 -1.87 -12.70
N PHE A 72 2.14 -0.69 -13.32
CA PHE A 72 2.47 -0.48 -14.74
C PHE A 72 3.79 0.28 -14.94
N ASN A 73 4.41 0.77 -13.86
CA ASN A 73 5.61 1.62 -13.91
C ASN A 73 5.43 2.84 -14.84
N ILE A 74 4.31 3.53 -14.67
CA ILE A 74 3.91 4.72 -15.44
C ILE A 74 3.62 5.90 -14.52
N PRO A 75 3.77 7.15 -14.99
CA PRO A 75 3.26 8.29 -14.24
C PRO A 75 1.73 8.34 -14.28
N THR A 76 1.13 8.93 -13.26
CA THR A 76 -0.32 9.22 -13.21
C THR A 76 -0.58 10.70 -13.48
N PHE A 77 -1.74 11.00 -14.05
CA PHE A 77 -2.15 12.34 -14.50
C PHE A 77 -3.50 12.71 -13.92
N PHE A 78 -3.53 13.54 -12.87
CA PHE A 78 -4.72 14.16 -12.22
C PHE A 78 -5.86 13.21 -11.80
N THR A 79 -6.45 12.47 -12.75
CA THR A 79 -7.48 11.45 -12.56
C THR A 79 -7.11 10.11 -13.19
N LYS A 80 -7.79 9.05 -12.73
CA LYS A 80 -7.64 7.70 -13.28
C LYS A 80 -8.05 7.67 -14.75
N GLU A 81 -9.11 8.36 -15.13
CA GLU A 81 -9.63 8.38 -16.49
C GLU A 81 -8.66 9.07 -17.45
N LEU A 82 -8.07 10.20 -17.02
CA LEU A 82 -7.07 10.89 -17.81
C LEU A 82 -5.80 10.05 -17.96
N THR A 83 -5.34 9.42 -16.87
CA THR A 83 -4.18 8.51 -16.92
C THR A 83 -4.43 7.35 -17.88
N CYS A 84 -5.61 6.73 -17.80
CA CYS A 84 -6.01 5.65 -18.70
C CYS A 84 -6.00 6.11 -20.17
N ARG A 85 -6.49 7.32 -20.45
CA ARG A 85 -6.51 7.87 -21.81
C ARG A 85 -5.11 8.11 -22.35
N VAL A 86 -4.22 8.73 -21.56
CA VAL A 86 -2.85 9.09 -21.98
C VAL A 86 -1.96 7.85 -22.07
N MET A 87 -2.09 6.92 -21.11
CA MET A 87 -1.22 5.75 -20.97
C MET A 87 -1.87 4.45 -21.44
N ARG A 88 -2.96 4.51 -22.21
CA ARG A 88 -3.73 3.33 -22.66
C ARG A 88 -2.83 2.24 -23.22
N HIS A 89 -1.94 2.61 -24.15
CA HIS A 89 -1.05 1.64 -24.80
C HIS A 89 -0.09 0.94 -23.81
N ARG A 90 0.35 1.64 -22.75
CA ARG A 90 1.22 1.05 -21.72
C ARG A 90 0.45 0.20 -20.71
N ILE A 91 -0.81 0.55 -20.45
CA ILE A 91 -1.69 -0.21 -19.55
C ILE A 91 -2.15 -1.49 -20.26
N GLU A 92 -2.80 -1.36 -21.41
CA GLU A 92 -3.41 -2.50 -22.13
C GLU A 92 -2.38 -3.39 -22.83
N GLY A 93 -1.24 -2.82 -23.24
CA GLY A 93 -0.15 -3.55 -23.88
C GLY A 93 0.84 -4.21 -22.92
N ASN A 94 0.57 -4.21 -21.61
CA ASN A 94 1.45 -4.83 -20.63
C ASN A 94 1.34 -6.36 -20.68
N THR A 95 2.33 -7.02 -21.29
CA THR A 95 2.40 -8.48 -21.43
C THR A 95 2.93 -9.20 -20.19
N GLY A 96 3.41 -8.46 -19.18
CA GLY A 96 3.90 -9.03 -17.93
C GLY A 96 2.80 -9.37 -16.92
N MET A 97 1.53 -9.29 -17.33
CA MET A 97 0.36 -9.45 -16.47
C MET A 97 -0.78 -10.11 -17.26
N ASP A 98 -1.49 -11.04 -16.62
CA ASP A 98 -2.57 -11.81 -17.27
C ASP A 98 -3.80 -10.94 -17.59
N ASP A 99 -4.20 -10.05 -16.68
CA ASP A 99 -5.35 -9.15 -16.86
C ASP A 99 -5.01 -7.68 -16.51
N PRO A 100 -4.29 -6.97 -17.39
CA PRO A 100 -3.95 -5.57 -17.15
C PRO A 100 -5.18 -4.66 -17.05
N LYS A 101 -6.27 -4.98 -17.76
CA LYS A 101 -7.50 -4.18 -17.75
C LYS A 101 -8.24 -4.34 -16.42
N GLY A 102 -8.36 -5.57 -15.92
CA GLY A 102 -8.95 -5.86 -14.62
C GLY A 102 -8.17 -5.24 -13.47
N VAL A 103 -6.84 -5.36 -13.49
CA VAL A 103 -5.98 -4.70 -12.50
C VAL A 103 -6.20 -3.20 -12.53
N TRP A 104 -6.12 -2.56 -13.70
CA TRP A 104 -6.39 -1.13 -13.81
C TRP A 104 -7.78 -0.75 -13.27
N ARG A 105 -8.81 -1.51 -13.63
CA ARG A 105 -10.19 -1.28 -13.18
C ARG A 105 -10.32 -1.36 -11.65
N SER A 106 -9.64 -2.29 -11.00
CA SER A 106 -9.71 -2.49 -9.54
C SER A 106 -9.11 -1.35 -8.71
N LEU A 107 -8.24 -0.50 -9.27
CA LEU A 107 -7.54 0.53 -8.50
C LEU A 107 -8.47 1.66 -8.03
N ASN A 108 -8.59 1.88 -6.72
CA ASN A 108 -9.46 2.91 -6.11
C ASN A 108 -8.77 4.27 -5.85
N TRP A 109 -7.49 4.40 -6.25
CA TRP A 109 -6.67 5.60 -6.09
C TRP A 109 -6.70 6.15 -4.64
N ILE A 110 -6.47 5.27 -3.66
CA ILE A 110 -6.39 5.62 -2.24
C ILE A 110 -5.27 6.64 -1.96
N THR A 111 -5.50 7.52 -0.98
CA THR A 111 -4.55 8.58 -0.61
C THR A 111 -4.49 8.75 0.91
N VAL A 112 -3.41 9.36 1.41
CA VAL A 112 -3.28 9.68 2.84
C VAL A 112 -4.47 10.52 3.37
N PRO A 113 -4.95 11.58 2.68
CA PRO A 113 -6.16 12.29 3.10
C PRO A 113 -7.42 11.42 3.15
N LYS A 114 -7.61 10.50 2.20
CA LYS A 114 -8.73 9.54 2.22
C LYS A 114 -8.66 8.66 3.48
N VAL A 115 -7.49 8.08 3.76
CA VAL A 115 -7.25 7.25 4.96
C VAL A 115 -7.52 8.03 6.26
N LYS A 116 -7.10 9.29 6.34
CA LYS A 116 -7.43 10.15 7.50
C LYS A 116 -8.95 10.28 7.71
N ARG A 117 -9.71 10.46 6.63
CA ARG A 117 -11.18 10.54 6.69
C ARG A 117 -11.79 9.21 7.10
N PHE A 118 -11.26 8.09 6.61
CA PHE A 118 -11.76 6.75 6.97
C PHE A 118 -11.58 6.49 8.45
N ALA A 119 -10.38 6.71 8.98
CA ALA A 119 -10.07 6.52 10.39
C ALA A 119 -10.91 7.44 11.30
N ALA A 120 -11.17 8.68 10.88
CA ALA A 120 -11.97 9.63 11.65
C ALA A 120 -13.45 9.23 11.82
N LYS A 121 -13.97 8.30 10.99
CA LYS A 121 -15.33 7.76 11.14
C LYS A 121 -15.49 6.86 12.38
N ASP A 122 -14.39 6.30 12.87
CA ASP A 122 -14.39 5.47 14.08
C ASP A 122 -13.58 6.17 15.17
N ALA A 123 -14.29 6.75 16.13
CA ALA A 123 -13.66 7.41 17.28
C ALA A 123 -12.79 6.45 18.09
N THR A 124 -12.96 5.14 18.02
CA THR A 124 -12.09 4.21 18.76
C THR A 124 -10.73 3.98 18.08
N LEU A 125 -10.47 4.53 16.88
CA LEU A 125 -9.20 4.35 16.18
C LEU A 125 -8.22 5.51 16.40
N THR A 126 -6.96 5.16 16.63
CA THR A 126 -5.82 6.08 16.58
C THR A 126 -5.00 5.82 15.33
N LEU A 127 -4.82 6.85 14.50
CA LEU A 127 -4.12 6.77 13.23
C LEU A 127 -2.67 7.28 13.33
N ARG A 128 -1.72 6.50 12.83
CA ARG A 128 -0.32 6.87 12.66
C ARG A 128 0.17 6.53 11.25
N PHE A 129 0.98 7.41 10.67
CA PHE A 129 1.71 7.15 9.43
C PHE A 129 3.19 7.02 9.73
N HIS A 130 3.83 5.93 9.29
CA HIS A 130 5.29 5.78 9.40
C HIS A 130 5.96 6.29 8.13
N ARG A 131 6.97 7.15 8.29
CA ARG A 131 7.70 7.77 7.17
C ARG A 131 9.00 7.03 6.83
N ALA A 132 9.41 6.11 7.71
CA ALA A 132 10.64 5.34 7.56
C ALA A 132 10.56 4.31 6.41
N MET A 133 9.36 3.92 5.98
CA MET A 133 9.22 2.91 4.93
C MET A 133 9.84 3.33 3.60
N LEU A 134 9.77 4.61 3.23
CA LEU A 134 10.45 5.08 2.01
C LEU A 134 11.97 4.91 2.11
N VAL A 135 12.57 5.21 3.26
CA VAL A 135 14.01 5.02 3.51
C VAL A 135 14.35 3.53 3.38
N TRP A 136 13.58 2.67 4.05
CA TRP A 136 13.79 1.22 3.99
C TRP A 136 13.65 0.66 2.58
N MET A 137 12.72 1.16 1.76
CA MET A 137 12.56 0.71 0.38
C MET A 137 13.70 1.16 -0.54
N LEU A 138 14.29 2.33 -0.29
CA LEU A 138 15.48 2.78 -1.01
C LEU A 138 16.70 1.92 -0.64
N GLU A 139 16.86 1.57 0.63
CA GLU A 139 17.92 0.66 1.09
C GLU A 139 17.71 -0.75 0.52
N ARG A 140 16.48 -1.25 0.57
CA ARG A 140 16.09 -2.55 0.03
C ARG A 140 16.39 -2.68 -1.47
N ALA A 141 16.31 -1.61 -2.25
CA ALA A 141 16.69 -1.63 -3.66
C ALA A 141 18.16 -2.00 -3.93
N LEU A 142 19.02 -1.98 -2.91
CA LEU A 142 20.41 -2.38 -3.02
C LEU A 142 20.68 -3.78 -2.46
N THR A 143 19.84 -4.26 -1.54
CA THR A 143 20.05 -5.55 -0.85
C THR A 143 19.17 -6.67 -1.40
N ASP A 144 18.04 -6.34 -2.01
CA ASP A 144 17.06 -7.29 -2.54
C ASP A 144 17.04 -7.23 -4.07
N LYS A 145 17.60 -8.28 -4.70
CA LYS A 145 17.72 -8.40 -6.16
C LYS A 145 16.36 -8.50 -6.86
N GLU A 146 15.38 -9.17 -6.25
CA GLU A 146 14.05 -9.29 -6.83
C GLU A 146 13.32 -7.96 -6.81
N PHE A 147 13.43 -7.23 -5.70
CA PHE A 147 12.87 -5.88 -5.60
C PHE A 147 13.51 -4.92 -6.59
N ALA A 148 14.84 -4.95 -6.72
CA ALA A 148 15.57 -4.13 -7.68
C ALA A 148 15.22 -4.47 -9.14
N GLY A 149 15.04 -5.76 -9.45
CA GLY A 149 14.70 -6.24 -10.80
C GLY A 149 13.34 -5.72 -11.31
N ARG A 150 12.44 -5.33 -10.41
CA ARG A 150 11.13 -4.73 -10.76
C ARG A 150 11.19 -3.23 -11.01
N ARG A 151 12.38 -2.62 -10.94
CA ARG A 151 12.59 -1.18 -11.15
C ARG A 151 13.44 -0.92 -12.38
N ALA A 152 13.31 0.26 -12.96
CA ALA A 152 14.16 0.68 -14.07
C ALA A 152 15.63 0.79 -13.61
N GLN A 153 16.58 0.33 -14.44
CA GLN A 153 18.00 0.28 -14.06
C GLN A 153 18.59 1.64 -13.72
N TRP A 154 18.17 2.70 -14.42
CA TRP A 154 18.58 4.08 -14.11
C TRP A 154 18.10 4.53 -12.72
N MET A 155 16.91 4.08 -12.30
CA MET A 155 16.36 4.39 -10.98
C MET A 155 17.18 3.70 -9.90
N VAL A 156 17.52 2.43 -10.09
CA VAL A 156 18.40 1.69 -9.16
C VAL A 156 19.78 2.35 -9.05
N ALA A 157 20.34 2.82 -10.17
CA ALA A 157 21.60 3.55 -10.17
C ALA A 157 21.51 4.88 -9.38
N ALA A 158 20.43 5.65 -9.57
CA ALA A 158 20.19 6.88 -8.82
C ALA A 158 20.02 6.61 -7.31
N ILE A 159 19.26 5.57 -6.95
CA ILE A 159 19.10 5.13 -5.55
C ILE A 159 20.45 4.74 -4.95
N ARG A 160 21.27 3.98 -5.68
CA ARG A 160 22.61 3.58 -5.22
C ARG A 160 23.47 4.79 -4.87
N SER A 161 23.49 5.81 -5.73
CA SER A 161 24.21 7.05 -5.48
C SER A 161 23.66 7.79 -4.25
N ALA A 162 22.33 7.89 -4.13
CA ALA A 162 21.67 8.53 -2.99
C ALA A 162 21.98 7.83 -1.65
N VAL A 163 21.97 6.49 -1.62
CA VAL A 163 22.30 5.71 -0.42
C VAL A 163 23.79 5.81 -0.07
N LYS A 164 24.68 5.77 -1.07
CA LYS A 164 26.13 5.94 -0.85
C LYS A 164 26.46 7.30 -0.20
N LEU A 165 25.73 8.35 -0.61
CA LEU A 165 25.85 9.70 -0.04
C LEU A 165 25.01 9.90 1.23
N ARG A 166 24.28 8.88 1.70
CA ARG A 166 23.35 8.93 2.84
C ARG A 166 22.24 9.98 2.75
N VAL A 167 22.02 10.55 1.56
CA VAL A 167 20.96 11.55 1.34
C VAL A 167 19.57 10.92 1.30
N HIS A 168 19.47 9.59 1.15
CA HIS A 168 18.20 8.86 1.19
C HIS A 168 17.49 8.96 2.54
N HIS A 169 18.20 9.17 3.65
CA HIS A 169 17.58 9.42 4.96
C HIS A 169 16.71 10.68 4.97
N LEU A 170 16.96 11.64 4.07
CA LEU A 170 16.13 12.83 3.93
C LEU A 170 14.68 12.48 3.55
N ALA A 171 14.49 11.34 2.89
CA ALA A 171 13.17 10.82 2.55
C ALA A 171 12.28 10.55 3.79
N GLY A 172 12.89 10.29 4.95
CA GLY A 172 12.18 10.11 6.23
C GLY A 172 11.58 11.40 6.79
N TYR A 173 12.08 12.57 6.38
CA TYR A 173 11.51 13.86 6.76
C TYR A 173 10.36 14.30 5.85
N VAL A 174 10.25 13.70 4.66
CA VAL A 174 9.15 13.98 3.72
C VAL A 174 7.82 13.63 4.41
N PRO A 175 6.84 14.55 4.44
CA PRO A 175 5.52 14.27 4.99
C PRO A 175 4.90 13.03 4.32
N ALA A 176 4.23 12.18 5.10
CA ALA A 176 3.61 10.96 4.59
C ALA A 176 2.65 11.20 3.41
N THR A 177 2.00 12.38 3.36
CA THR A 177 1.12 12.80 2.26
C THR A 177 1.82 12.91 0.91
N LEU A 178 3.15 13.12 0.90
CA LEU A 178 3.96 13.29 -0.31
C LEU A 178 4.82 12.06 -0.62
N GLN A 179 4.89 11.08 0.29
CA GLN A 179 5.60 9.83 0.01
C GLN A 179 4.84 8.99 -1.03
N PRO A 180 5.53 8.24 -1.90
CA PRO A 180 4.90 7.41 -2.93
C PRO A 180 4.13 6.22 -2.35
N ILE A 181 4.43 5.86 -1.11
CA ILE A 181 3.90 4.71 -0.40
C ILE A 181 3.49 5.21 0.98
N MET A 182 2.33 4.79 1.44
CA MET A 182 1.88 5.04 2.80
C MET A 182 2.02 3.75 3.62
N ASP A 183 2.68 3.87 4.78
CA ASP A 183 2.63 2.90 5.86
C ASP A 183 1.69 3.46 6.91
N VAL A 184 0.61 2.72 7.15
CA VAL A 184 -0.50 3.14 8.00
C VAL A 184 -0.66 2.17 9.14
N ARG A 185 -0.70 2.70 10.37
CA ARG A 185 -1.10 1.96 11.55
C ARG A 185 -2.34 2.57 12.18
N LEU A 186 -3.39 1.76 12.27
CA LEU A 186 -4.61 2.06 13.00
C LEU A 186 -4.61 1.23 14.29
N THR A 187 -4.72 1.86 15.44
CA THR A 187 -4.74 1.17 16.75
C THR A 187 -6.09 1.37 17.41
N LYS A 188 -6.72 0.28 17.85
CA LYS A 188 -7.99 0.31 18.58
C LYS A 188 -7.72 0.78 20.01
N ARG A 189 -8.47 1.78 20.47
CA ARG A 189 -8.45 2.28 21.84
C ARG A 189 -9.18 1.32 22.77
#